data_AF-A0A3D4UXN6-F1
#
_entry.id   AF-A0A3D4UXN6-F1
#
_cell.length_a   1.000
_cell.length_b   1.000
_cell.length_c   1.000
_cell.angle_alpha   90.00
_cell.angle_beta   90.00
_cell.angle_gamma   90.00
#
_symmetry.space_group_name_H-M   'P 1'
#
loop_
_entity.id
_entity.type
_entity.pdbx_description
1 polymer ?
#
loop_
_entity_poly.entity_id
_entity_poly.type
_entity_poly.pdbx_seq_one_letter_code
_entity_poly.pdbx_strand_id
1 'polypeptide(L)'
;EYLDFFEGPGVQHVALLTADIIDTVTKLRDRGVDFLKVPTTYYEELEDRVGKIDEPIDVLADLGILVDRDDEGYLLQIFTKPVVDRPTLFYEIIQRKGARGFGKGNFKALFEAIEREQELRGNL
;
A
#
# COMPACT_ATOMS: atom_id res chain seq x y z
N GLU A 1 -16.04 -1.31 10.31
CA GLU A 1 -14.83 -1.15 11.16
C GLU A 1 -14.41 0.31 11.39
N TYR A 2 -13.89 1.05 10.40
CA TYR A 2 -13.38 2.42 10.65
C TYR A 2 -14.39 3.31 11.41
N LEU A 3 -15.63 3.43 10.91
CA LEU A 3 -16.66 4.27 11.54
C LEU A 3 -17.02 3.82 12.96
N ASP A 4 -16.95 2.51 13.22
CA ASP A 4 -17.29 1.92 14.52
C ASP A 4 -16.22 2.27 15.56
N PHE A 5 -14.93 2.20 15.19
CA PHE A 5 -13.82 2.50 16.10
C PHE A 5 -13.43 3.99 16.16
N PHE A 6 -13.70 4.74 15.08
CA PHE A 6 -13.49 6.19 15.02
C PHE A 6 -14.69 6.97 15.58
N GLU A 7 -15.82 6.30 15.80
CA GLU A 7 -17.06 6.87 16.36
C GLU A 7 -17.64 8.02 15.49
N GLY A 8 -17.43 7.95 14.17
CA GLY A 8 -17.92 8.96 13.22
C GLY A 8 -17.11 9.04 11.92
N PRO A 9 -17.43 10.00 11.04
CA PRO A 9 -16.65 10.27 9.83
C PRO A 9 -15.31 10.93 10.17
N GLY A 10 -14.28 10.61 9.38
CA GLY A 10 -12.94 11.15 9.58
C GLY A 10 -11.95 10.78 8.48
N VAL A 11 -10.70 11.21 8.68
CA VAL A 11 -9.58 10.87 7.79
C VAL A 11 -9.11 9.45 8.08
N GLN A 12 -9.14 8.60 7.05
CA GLN A 12 -8.68 7.22 7.16
C GLN A 12 -7.17 7.10 6.94
N HIS A 13 -6.63 7.81 5.95
CA HIS A 13 -5.19 7.81 5.69
C HIS A 13 -4.70 9.12 5.11
N VAL A 14 -3.38 9.32 5.19
CA VAL A 14 -2.66 10.41 4.54
C VAL A 14 -1.55 9.81 3.69
N ALA A 15 -1.51 10.17 2.41
CA ALA A 15 -0.47 9.76 1.49
C ALA A 15 0.71 10.74 1.50
N LEU A 16 1.92 10.20 1.62
CA LEU A 16 3.18 10.93 1.67
C LEU A 16 3.98 10.61 0.40
N LEU A 17 4.21 11.64 -0.42
CA LEU A 17 4.96 11.52 -1.67
C LEU A 17 6.47 11.36 -1.40
N THR A 18 7.10 10.40 -2.07
CA THR A 18 8.55 10.24 -2.10
C THR A 18 9.08 10.11 -3.53
N ALA A 19 10.35 10.45 -3.72
CA ALA A 19 11.08 10.28 -4.97
C ALA A 19 11.83 8.94 -5.06
N ASP A 20 11.99 8.24 -3.93
CA ASP A 20 12.60 6.91 -3.86
C ASP A 20 11.88 6.05 -2.81
N ILE A 21 10.88 5.29 -3.25
CA ILE A 21 10.03 4.47 -2.38
C ILE A 21 10.78 3.26 -1.83
N ILE A 22 11.72 2.68 -2.57
CA ILE A 22 12.49 1.52 -2.09
C ILE A 22 13.35 1.95 -0.91
N ASP A 23 14.12 3.04 -1.04
CA ASP A 23 14.93 3.57 0.06
C ASP A 23 14.06 4.04 1.23
N THR A 24 12.96 4.75 0.94
CA THR A 24 12.05 5.26 1.97
C THR A 24 11.44 4.13 2.79
N VAL A 25 10.89 3.10 2.15
CA VAL A 25 10.23 1.98 2.82
C VAL A 25 11.24 1.14 3.60
N THR A 26 12.41 0.88 3.02
CA THR A 26 13.50 0.18 3.72
C THR A 26 13.84 0.89 5.03
N LYS A 27 14.09 2.20 4.97
CA LYS A 27 14.40 3.03 6.14
C LYS A 27 13.26 3.16 7.14
N LEU A 28 12.00 3.07 6.71
CA LEU A 28 10.85 3.07 7.61
C LEU A 28 10.72 1.72 8.35
N ARG A 29 10.91 0.59 7.64
CA ARG A 29 10.94 -0.75 8.25
C ARG A 29 12.08 -0.88 9.26
N ASP A 30 13.27 -0.39 8.93
CA ASP A 30 14.43 -0.40 9.84
C ASP A 30 14.18 0.42 11.11
N ARG A 31 13.27 1.40 11.07
CA ARG A 31 12.84 2.21 12.22
C ARG A 31 11.61 1.65 12.93
N GLY A 32 11.14 0.46 12.56
CA GLY A 32 10.04 -0.23 13.21
C GLY A 32 8.65 0.14 12.70
N VAL A 33 8.53 0.76 11.52
CA VAL A 33 7.21 0.96 10.90
C VAL A 33 6.72 -0.34 10.28
N ASP A 34 5.55 -0.79 10.73
CA ASP A 34 4.87 -1.95 10.16
C ASP A 34 3.99 -1.59 8.97
N PHE A 35 4.08 -2.41 7.92
CA PHE A 35 3.28 -2.28 6.70
C PHE A 35 2.29 -3.44 6.55
N LEU A 36 1.23 -3.21 5.79
CA LEU A 36 0.30 -4.26 5.38
C LEU A 36 1.04 -5.29 4.51
N LYS A 37 0.68 -6.56 4.68
CA LYS A 37 1.26 -7.65 3.91
C LYS A 37 0.42 -7.94 2.68
N VAL A 38 1.09 -8.04 1.54
CA VAL A 38 0.48 -8.40 0.26
C VAL A 38 0.91 -9.83 -0.11
N PRO A 39 0.00 -10.70 -0.58
CA PRO A 39 0.37 -12.04 -1.04
C PRO A 39 1.41 -12.01 -2.16
N THR A 40 2.35 -12.95 -2.17
CA THR A 40 3.40 -13.03 -3.21
C THR A 40 2.82 -13.24 -4.60
N THR A 41 1.66 -13.91 -4.70
CA THR A 41 0.91 -14.12 -5.95
C THR A 41 0.55 -12.82 -6.67
N TYR A 42 0.47 -11.69 -5.96
CA TYR A 42 0.28 -10.38 -6.58
C TYR A 42 1.41 -10.02 -7.55
N TYR A 43 2.64 -10.41 -7.24
CA TYR A 43 3.84 -10.04 -8.01
C TYR A 43 4.08 -10.97 -9.20
N GLU A 44 3.55 -12.20 -9.15
CA GLU A 44 3.67 -13.18 -10.23
C GLU A 44 2.99 -12.70 -11.52
N GLU A 45 1.86 -11.99 -11.41
CA GLU A 45 1.08 -11.47 -12.55
C GLU A 45 1.27 -9.95 -12.76
N LEU A 46 2.21 -9.33 -12.03
CA LEU A 46 2.31 -7.87 -11.99
C LEU A 46 2.68 -7.27 -13.34
N GLU A 47 3.74 -7.78 -13.97
CA GLU A 47 4.24 -7.24 -15.24
C GLU A 47 3.23 -7.43 -16.38
N ASP A 48 2.44 -8.50 -16.37
CA ASP A 48 1.35 -8.69 -17.34
C ASP A 48 0.25 -7.64 -17.19
N ARG A 49 0.00 -7.18 -15.96
CA ARG A 49 -1.04 -6.19 -15.66
C ARG A 49 -0.59 -4.75 -15.90
N VAL A 50 0.62 -4.39 -15.46
CA VAL A 50 1.11 -3.00 -15.48
C VAL A 50 2.21 -2.76 -16.51
N GLY A 51 2.61 -3.78 -17.27
CA GLY A 51 3.74 -3.71 -18.18
C GLY A 51 5.08 -3.49 -17.47
N LYS A 52 6.12 -3.26 -18.26
CA LYS A 52 7.48 -3.07 -17.76
C LYS A 52 7.61 -1.81 -16.89
N ILE A 53 8.23 -1.97 -15.73
CA ILE A 53 8.58 -0.90 -14.78
C ILE A 53 10.10 -0.81 -14.59
N ASP A 54 10.58 0.24 -13.91
CA ASP A 54 12.01 0.46 -13.71
C ASP A 54 12.54 -0.31 -12.49
N GLU A 55 11.68 -0.53 -11.50
CA GLU A 55 12.03 -1.15 -10.23
C GLU A 55 12.09 -2.68 -10.32
N PRO A 56 13.04 -3.34 -9.63
CA PRO A 56 13.13 -4.80 -9.57
C PRO A 56 11.95 -5.41 -8.80
N ILE A 57 11.19 -6.30 -9.45
CA ILE A 57 9.94 -6.88 -8.91
C ILE A 57 10.18 -7.66 -7.62
N ASP A 58 11.30 -8.37 -7.51
CA ASP A 58 11.71 -9.10 -6.32
C ASP A 58 11.87 -8.18 -5.10
N VAL A 59 12.48 -7.00 -5.29
CA VAL A 59 12.60 -6.01 -4.21
C VAL A 59 11.24 -5.41 -3.84
N LEU A 60 10.37 -5.17 -4.82
CA LEU A 60 9.00 -4.71 -4.54
C LEU A 60 8.22 -5.76 -3.76
N ALA A 61 8.37 -7.04 -4.10
CA ALA A 61 7.73 -8.15 -3.41
C ALA A 61 8.20 -8.27 -1.95
N ASP A 62 9.51 -8.20 -1.71
CA ASP A 62 10.09 -8.25 -0.37
C ASP A 62 9.65 -7.09 0.52
N LEU A 63 9.48 -5.90 -0.07
CA LEU A 63 9.03 -4.70 0.62
C LEU A 63 7.50 -4.59 0.74
N GLY A 64 6.73 -5.34 -0.05
CA GLY A 64 5.27 -5.25 -0.08
C GLY A 64 4.74 -4.04 -0.86
N ILE A 65 5.52 -3.52 -1.82
CA ILE A 65 5.16 -2.31 -2.58
C ILE A 65 4.28 -2.68 -3.78
N LEU A 66 3.07 -2.09 -3.81
CA LEU A 66 2.10 -2.26 -4.89
C LEU A 66 2.41 -1.32 -6.06
N VAL A 67 2.04 -1.74 -7.27
CA VAL A 67 2.19 -0.96 -8.51
C VAL A 67 0.90 -0.96 -9.32
N ASP A 68 0.50 0.23 -9.78
CA ASP A 68 -0.60 0.43 -10.73
C ASP A 68 -0.18 1.37 -11.86
N ARG A 69 -0.88 1.29 -13.00
CA ARG A 69 -0.59 2.07 -14.22
C ARG A 69 -1.83 2.78 -14.75
N ASP A 70 -1.62 4.01 -15.21
CA ASP A 70 -2.57 4.77 -16.03
C ASP A 70 -1.95 5.15 -17.38
N ASP A 71 -2.68 5.96 -18.16
CA ASP A 71 -2.24 6.38 -19.50
C ASP A 71 -0.99 7.30 -19.50
N GLU A 72 -0.67 7.93 -18.37
CA GLU A 72 0.47 8.85 -18.24
C GLU A 72 1.72 8.19 -17.64
N GLY A 73 1.58 7.03 -17.01
CA GLY A 73 2.69 6.27 -16.44
C GLY A 73 2.22 5.34 -15.32
N TYR A 74 3.11 5.02 -14.38
CA TYR A 74 2.76 4.16 -13.25
C TYR A 74 3.05 4.82 -11.90
N LEU A 75 2.52 4.24 -10.84
CA LEU A 75 2.74 4.67 -9.47
C LEU A 75 2.99 3.46 -8.58
N LEU A 76 3.79 3.70 -7.54
CA LEU A 76 4.11 2.73 -6.51
C LEU A 76 3.49 3.19 -5.20
N GLN A 77 2.89 2.26 -4.45
CA GLN A 77 2.19 2.54 -3.20
C GLN A 77 2.46 1.46 -2.16
N ILE A 78 2.49 1.86 -0.89
CA ILE A 78 2.48 0.92 0.24
C ILE A 78 1.79 1.57 1.42
N PHE A 79 1.12 0.77 2.24
CA PHE A 79 0.27 1.22 3.32
C PHE A 79 0.77 0.68 4.64
N THR A 80 0.89 1.55 5.64
CA THR A 80 1.26 1.12 6.99
C THR A 80 0.11 0.34 7.63
N LYS A 81 0.41 -0.43 8.67
CA LYS A 81 -0.62 -0.79 9.65
C LYS A 81 -1.19 0.49 10.31
N PRO A 82 -2.36 0.42 10.96
CA PRO A 82 -2.84 1.53 11.78
C PRO A 82 -1.78 1.96 12.79
N VAL A 83 -1.59 3.28 12.94
CA VAL A 83 -0.55 3.86 13.82
C VAL A 83 -1.01 4.02 15.27
N VAL A 84 -2.26 3.65 15.53
CA VAL A 84 -2.88 3.58 16.85
C VAL A 84 -3.54 2.22 17.01
N ASP A 85 -3.84 1.82 18.24
CA ASP A 85 -4.44 0.51 18.52
C ASP A 85 -5.81 0.33 17.84
N ARG A 86 -6.52 1.44 17.63
CA ARG A 86 -7.79 1.43 16.90
C ARG A 86 -7.53 1.29 15.39
N PRO A 87 -8.30 0.48 14.65
CA PRO A 87 -8.18 0.31 13.20
C PRO A 87 -8.70 1.54 12.43
N THR A 88 -8.08 2.69 12.64
CA THR A 88 -8.57 3.98 12.12
C THR A 88 -7.56 4.63 11.20
N LEU A 89 -6.56 5.32 11.74
CA LEU A 89 -5.59 6.11 10.97
C LEU A 89 -4.38 5.26 10.56
N PHE A 90 -4.04 5.29 9.27
CA PHE A 90 -2.78 4.77 8.74
C PHE A 90 -2.16 5.73 7.73
N TYR A 91 -0.95 5.44 7.28
CA TYR A 91 -0.25 6.23 6.27
C TYR A 91 -0.03 5.44 5.00
N GLU A 92 0.04 6.17 3.89
CA GLU A 92 0.45 5.65 2.59
C GLU A 92 1.78 6.31 2.20
N ILE A 93 2.73 5.53 1.68
CA ILE A 93 3.89 6.07 0.98
C ILE A 93 3.65 5.87 -0.51
N ILE A 94 3.74 6.95 -1.28
CA ILE A 94 3.47 6.93 -2.72
C ILE A 94 4.64 7.51 -3.51
N GLN A 95 4.99 6.88 -4.63
CA GLN A 95 5.89 7.41 -5.64
C GLN A 95 5.19 7.41 -7.00
N ARG A 96 5.32 8.50 -7.75
CA ARG A 96 4.70 8.64 -9.08
C ARG A 96 5.76 8.67 -10.16
N LYS A 97 5.56 7.84 -11.19
CA LYS A 97 6.39 7.73 -12.39
C LYS A 97 5.50 8.07 -13.60
N GLY A 98 5.04 9.32 -13.62
CA GLY A 98 4.11 9.86 -14.64
C GLY A 98 2.64 9.80 -14.23
N ALA A 99 2.20 8.71 -13.58
CA ALA A 99 0.79 8.52 -13.27
C ALA A 99 0.18 9.62 -12.40
N ARG A 100 -1.01 10.07 -12.78
CA ARG A 100 -1.80 11.11 -12.08
C ARG A 100 -3.03 10.56 -11.37
N GLY A 101 -3.39 9.31 -11.64
CA GLY A 101 -4.49 8.62 -10.98
C GLY A 101 -4.23 8.27 -9.51
N PHE A 102 -5.12 7.47 -8.95
CA PHE A 102 -5.10 7.06 -7.54
C PHE A 102 -4.69 5.60 -7.31
N GLY A 103 -4.39 4.85 -8.38
CA GLY A 103 -4.05 3.44 -8.25
C GLY A 103 -5.27 2.55 -8.00
N LYS A 104 -6.33 2.66 -8.82
CA LYS A 104 -7.59 1.90 -8.60
C LYS A 104 -7.36 0.39 -8.55
N GLY A 105 -6.38 -0.15 -9.28
CA GLY A 105 -6.01 -1.55 -9.22
C GLY A 105 -5.35 -1.92 -7.89
N ASN A 106 -4.53 -1.02 -7.34
CA ASN A 106 -3.93 -1.19 -6.02
C ASN A 106 -4.96 -1.14 -4.89
N PHE A 107 -6.04 -0.36 -5.05
CA PHE A 107 -7.11 -0.30 -4.03
C PHE A 107 -7.70 -1.67 -3.75
N LYS A 108 -7.90 -2.54 -4.75
CA LYS A 108 -8.42 -3.89 -4.52
C LYS A 108 -7.45 -4.71 -3.66
N ALA A 109 -6.16 -4.72 -4.00
CA ALA A 109 -5.13 -5.42 -3.24
C ALA A 109 -4.99 -4.86 -1.82
N LEU A 110 -5.13 -3.54 -1.65
CA LEU A 110 -5.17 -2.88 -0.34
C LEU A 110 -6.38 -3.35 0.48
N PHE A 111 -7.58 -3.36 -0.10
CA PHE A 111 -8.80 -3.79 0.60
C PHE A 111 -8.67 -5.24 1.06
N GLU A 112 -8.20 -6.14 0.20
CA GLU A 112 -7.95 -7.54 0.55
C GLU A 112 -6.91 -7.67 1.69
N ALA A 113 -5.86 -6.83 1.68
CA ALA A 113 -4.87 -6.81 2.76
C ALA A 113 -5.44 -6.27 4.08
N ILE A 114 -6.34 -5.28 4.02
CA ILE A 114 -7.05 -4.73 5.19
C ILE A 114 -8.03 -5.75 5.75
N GLU A 115 -8.86 -6.37 4.90
CA GLU A 115 -9.83 -7.41 5.31
C GLU A 115 -9.10 -8.57 6.01
N ARG A 116 -7.96 -9.01 5.47
CA ARG A 116 -7.14 -10.03 6.12
C ARG A 116 -6.63 -9.61 7.50
N GLU A 117 -6.24 -8.35 7.68
CA GLU A 117 -5.88 -7.83 9.00
C GLU A 117 -7.08 -7.69 9.95
N GLN A 118 -8.29 -7.46 9.43
CA GLN A 118 -9.53 -7.44 10.20
C GLN A 118 -9.92 -8.85 10.68
N GLU A 119 -9.81 -9.85 9.82
CA GLU A 119 -10.00 -11.26 10.18
C GLU A 119 -9.05 -11.68 11.31
N LEU A 120 -7.78 -11.30 11.22
CA LEU A 120 -6.77 -11.58 12.26
C LEU A 120 -7.11 -10.93 13.61
N ARG A 121 -7.90 -9.85 13.62
CA ARG A 121 -8.37 -9.16 14.83
C ARG A 121 -9.73 -9.66 15.31
N GLY A 122 -10.42 -10.49 14.53
CA GLY A 122 -11.75 -11.02 14.84
C GLY A 122 -12.89 -10.03 14.63
N ASN A 123 -12.70 -9.03 13.75
CA ASN A 123 -13.67 -7.95 13.50
C ASN A 123 -14.39 -8.07 12.13
N LEU A 124 -14.25 -9.21 11.44
CA LEU A 124 -14.95 -9.52 10.19
C LEU A 124 -16.15 -10.45 10.42
#